data_AF-A0A9X0BQZ2-F1
#
_entry.id   AF-A0A9X0BQZ2-F1
#
_cell.length_a   1.000
_cell.length_b   1.000
_cell.length_c   1.000
_cell.angle_alpha   90.00
_cell.angle_beta   90.00
_cell.angle_gamma   90.00
#
_symmetry.space_group_name_H-M   'P 1'
#
loop_
_entity.id
_entity.type
_entity.pdbx_description
1 polymer ?
#
loop_
_entity_poly.entity_id
_entity_poly.type
_entity_poly.pdbx_seq_one_letter_code
_entity_poly.pdbx_strand_id
1 'polypeptide(L)'
;MEDEGFDRPFRFIVTGQYLAIHYRSSNFEIRRDYHARGNLFYLADDGEGIIHNHTYVGALTDHPDYEGDVFYIRNGPQYLTQNGQWADHVSDAIKVQIDPVGDYGDDEPPLPPPLPNPVIGTDNPISADGVDLYLPDKWFSLYPITGDCLWSGDAGEFESKLYFGGNPYSLGTCFQLSEHEGKTRIRSNEGKYLVVMMAPSVAAYQDEGCKQHTRFDRCPSCMLHYTIGYSSELQEGFLLVPKGLSTMFVLNDGLFYYKVNVLKGSYAEVQRVEDIDDASLFQFVA
;
A
#
# COMPACT_ATOMS: atom_id res chain seq x y z
N MET A 1 -33.75 -15.54 1.42
CA MET A 1 -32.71 -14.67 0.85
C MET A 1 -31.64 -14.70 1.89
N GLU A 2 -30.61 -15.49 1.64
CA GLU A 2 -29.38 -15.44 2.42
C GLU A 2 -28.83 -14.02 2.23
N ASP A 3 -28.36 -13.39 3.31
CA ASP A 3 -27.78 -12.04 3.28
C ASP A 3 -26.65 -12.03 2.25
N GLU A 4 -26.89 -11.43 1.07
CA GLU A 4 -25.80 -11.04 0.17
C GLU A 4 -24.86 -10.16 1.01
N GLY A 5 -23.57 -10.50 1.09
CA GLY A 5 -22.58 -9.93 2.01
C GLY A 5 -22.31 -8.42 1.83
N PHE A 6 -23.30 -7.57 2.14
CA PHE A 6 -23.23 -6.11 2.11
C PHE A 6 -22.50 -5.51 3.31
N ASP A 7 -21.91 -6.33 4.17
CA ASP A 7 -21.30 -5.88 5.43
C ASP A 7 -19.97 -5.15 5.22
N ARG A 8 -19.35 -5.27 4.04
CA ARG A 8 -17.99 -4.78 3.78
C ARG A 8 -17.92 -3.97 2.49
N PRO A 9 -18.37 -2.71 2.50
CA PRO A 9 -18.24 -1.83 1.35
C PRO A 9 -16.78 -1.51 1.06
N PHE A 10 -16.48 -1.22 -0.20
CA PHE A 10 -15.16 -0.79 -0.63
C PHE A 10 -15.24 0.31 -1.68
N ARG A 11 -14.10 0.96 -1.93
CA ARG A 11 -13.89 1.89 -3.03
C ARG A 11 -12.76 1.40 -3.93
N PHE A 12 -12.80 1.76 -5.20
CA PHE A 12 -11.74 1.44 -6.13
C PHE A 12 -10.64 2.50 -6.10
N ILE A 13 -9.39 2.06 -5.92
CA ILE A 13 -8.20 2.86 -6.24
C ILE A 13 -7.81 2.55 -7.69
N VAL A 14 -7.67 3.57 -8.54
CA VAL A 14 -7.13 3.37 -9.90
C VAL A 14 -5.61 3.48 -9.85
N THR A 15 -4.91 2.37 -10.05
CA THR A 15 -3.47 2.27 -9.76
C THR A 15 -2.65 3.31 -10.53
N GLY A 16 -1.98 4.18 -9.77
CA GLY A 16 -1.11 5.25 -10.25
C GLY A 16 -1.84 6.47 -10.81
N GLN A 17 -3.15 6.58 -10.58
CA GLN A 17 -3.97 7.63 -11.17
C GLN A 17 -4.88 8.29 -10.14
N TYR A 18 -4.86 9.62 -10.11
CA TYR A 18 -5.75 10.42 -9.26
C TYR A 18 -7.16 10.48 -9.83
N LEU A 19 -7.82 9.33 -9.80
CA LEU A 19 -9.15 9.12 -10.36
C LEU A 19 -10.06 8.45 -9.32
N ALA A 20 -11.31 8.91 -9.27
CA ALA A 20 -12.38 8.28 -8.53
C ALA A 20 -13.35 7.59 -9.49
N ILE A 21 -13.75 6.37 -9.14
CA ILE A 21 -14.75 5.61 -9.88
C ILE A 21 -16.13 5.89 -9.30
N HIS A 22 -17.04 6.35 -10.16
CA HIS A 22 -18.44 6.51 -9.86
C HIS A 22 -19.28 5.54 -10.68
N TYR A 23 -20.49 5.25 -10.22
CA TYR A 23 -21.49 4.51 -10.98
C TYR A 23 -22.80 5.29 -11.01
N ARG A 24 -23.24 5.72 -12.19
CA ARG A 24 -24.43 6.54 -12.39
C ARG A 24 -25.16 6.10 -13.64
N SER A 25 -26.49 6.05 -13.58
CA SER A 25 -27.33 5.75 -14.74
C SER A 25 -26.88 4.48 -15.49
N SER A 26 -26.54 3.43 -14.72
CA SER A 26 -26.06 2.14 -15.23
C SER A 26 -24.71 2.17 -15.97
N ASN A 27 -23.87 3.18 -15.74
CA ASN A 27 -22.54 3.29 -16.33
C ASN A 27 -21.50 3.69 -15.30
N PHE A 28 -20.26 3.23 -15.53
CA PHE A 28 -19.10 3.72 -14.81
C PHE A 28 -18.71 5.10 -15.33
N GLU A 29 -18.49 6.04 -14.42
CA GLU A 29 -17.96 7.36 -14.70
C GLU A 29 -16.65 7.53 -13.94
N ILE A 30 -15.53 7.68 -14.65
CA ILE A 30 -14.22 7.91 -14.04
C ILE A 30 -13.91 9.39 -14.09
N ARG A 31 -13.62 9.97 -12.93
CA ARG A 31 -13.38 11.41 -12.77
C ARG A 31 -12.05 11.65 -12.09
N ARG A 32 -11.39 12.76 -12.43
CA ARG A 32 -10.18 13.18 -11.73
C ARG A 32 -10.53 13.68 -10.33
N ASP A 33 -10.35 12.83 -9.33
CA ASP A 33 -10.64 13.12 -7.93
C ASP A 33 -9.98 12.06 -7.03
N TYR A 34 -9.98 12.29 -5.72
CA TYR A 34 -9.52 11.32 -4.72
C TYR A 34 -10.45 10.11 -4.68
N HIS A 35 -9.90 8.88 -4.67
CA HIS A 35 -10.67 7.64 -4.77
C HIS A 35 -11.75 7.52 -3.68
N ALA A 36 -11.49 8.05 -2.48
CA ALA A 36 -12.44 8.05 -1.38
C ALA A 36 -13.73 8.85 -1.65
N ARG A 37 -13.73 9.72 -2.67
CA ARG A 37 -14.91 10.46 -3.16
C ARG A 37 -15.73 9.69 -4.20
N GLY A 38 -15.25 8.52 -4.62
CA GLY A 38 -15.96 7.61 -5.52
C GLY A 38 -17.20 6.98 -4.89
N ASN A 39 -17.92 6.18 -5.69
CA ASN A 39 -19.04 5.38 -5.18
C ASN A 39 -18.53 4.21 -4.33
N LEU A 40 -19.36 3.78 -3.38
CA LEU A 40 -19.17 2.52 -2.65
C LEU A 40 -19.70 1.35 -3.48
N PHE A 41 -18.97 0.24 -3.41
CA PHE A 41 -19.27 -1.03 -4.04
C PHE A 41 -19.19 -2.15 -3.01
N TYR A 42 -19.72 -3.32 -3.37
CA TYR A 42 -19.69 -4.53 -2.56
C TYR A 42 -19.29 -5.71 -3.43
N LEU A 43 -18.68 -6.73 -2.82
CA LEU A 43 -18.41 -7.99 -3.50
C LEU A 43 -19.60 -8.93 -3.31
N ALA A 44 -19.91 -9.70 -4.35
CA ALA A 44 -20.78 -10.85 -4.23
C ALA A 44 -20.08 -11.98 -3.44
N ASP A 45 -20.85 -12.97 -3.01
CA ASP A 45 -20.35 -14.08 -2.20
C ASP A 45 -19.29 -14.95 -2.92
N ASP A 46 -19.22 -14.87 -4.26
CA ASP A 46 -18.19 -15.51 -5.07
C ASP A 46 -16.82 -14.81 -5.00
N GLY A 47 -16.76 -13.62 -4.40
CA GLY A 47 -15.55 -12.80 -4.30
C GLY A 47 -15.15 -12.08 -5.59
N GLU A 48 -15.89 -12.27 -6.68
CA GLU A 48 -15.60 -11.68 -8.00
C GLU A 48 -16.65 -10.65 -8.41
N GLY A 49 -17.93 -10.92 -8.15
CA GLY A 49 -19.03 -10.07 -8.56
C GLY A 49 -19.00 -8.70 -7.89
N ILE A 50 -19.21 -7.64 -8.66
CA ILE A 50 -19.27 -6.27 -8.16
C ILE A 50 -20.74 -5.86 -8.06
N ILE A 51 -21.15 -5.46 -6.86
CA ILE A 51 -22.52 -5.01 -6.57
C ILE A 51 -22.49 -3.51 -6.24
N HIS A 52 -23.43 -2.77 -6.82
CA HIS A 52 -23.71 -1.38 -6.47
C HIS A 52 -25.23 -1.17 -6.39
N ASN A 53 -25.72 -0.60 -5.29
CA ASN A 53 -27.15 -0.43 -5.01
C ASN A 53 -27.98 -1.71 -5.26
N HIS A 54 -27.53 -2.85 -4.72
CA HIS A 54 -28.17 -4.17 -4.87
C HIS A 54 -28.30 -4.66 -6.32
N THR A 55 -27.47 -4.16 -7.23
CA THR A 55 -27.43 -4.58 -8.63
C THR A 55 -26.02 -5.02 -8.99
N TYR A 56 -25.90 -6.13 -9.69
CA TYR A 56 -24.63 -6.57 -10.27
C TYR A 56 -24.21 -5.63 -11.41
N VAL A 57 -23.02 -5.04 -11.31
CA VAL A 57 -22.53 -4.01 -12.25
C VAL A 57 -21.27 -4.42 -13.01
N GLY A 58 -20.69 -5.57 -12.69
CA GLY A 58 -19.49 -6.10 -13.30
C GLY A 58 -18.88 -7.20 -12.44
N ALA A 59 -17.73 -7.74 -12.86
CA ALA A 59 -16.92 -8.65 -12.08
C ALA A 59 -15.48 -8.15 -11.98
N LEU A 60 -14.74 -8.62 -11.00
CA LEU A 60 -13.30 -8.50 -10.94
C LEU A 60 -12.64 -9.66 -11.68
N THR A 61 -11.43 -9.41 -12.15
CA THR A 61 -10.53 -10.45 -12.65
C THR A 61 -9.12 -10.02 -12.35
N ASP A 62 -8.29 -10.95 -11.89
CA ASP A 62 -6.94 -10.66 -11.44
C ASP A 62 -6.02 -10.14 -12.54
N HIS A 63 -5.11 -9.26 -12.14
CA HIS A 63 -3.92 -8.96 -12.90
C HIS A 63 -2.95 -10.15 -12.79
N PRO A 64 -2.41 -10.68 -13.91
CA PRO A 64 -1.64 -11.92 -13.89
C PRO A 64 -0.38 -11.88 -13.02
N ASP A 65 0.25 -10.71 -12.91
CA ASP A 65 1.46 -10.53 -12.09
C ASP A 65 1.18 -10.11 -10.63
N TYR A 66 -0.08 -9.82 -10.26
CA TYR A 66 -0.46 -9.26 -8.96
C TYR A 66 -1.82 -9.81 -8.51
N GLU A 67 -1.98 -11.13 -8.59
CA GLU A 67 -3.19 -11.84 -8.21
C GLU A 67 -3.62 -11.49 -6.78
N GLY A 68 -4.92 -11.26 -6.57
CA GLY A 68 -5.46 -10.87 -5.27
C GLY A 68 -5.21 -9.43 -4.83
N ASP A 69 -4.33 -8.66 -5.50
CA ASP A 69 -4.00 -7.28 -5.11
C ASP A 69 -4.40 -6.24 -6.16
N VAL A 70 -4.30 -6.57 -7.45
CA VAL A 70 -4.65 -5.68 -8.57
C VAL A 70 -5.61 -6.41 -9.50
N PHE A 71 -6.68 -5.73 -9.89
CA PHE A 71 -7.76 -6.29 -10.67
C PHE A 71 -8.05 -5.45 -11.92
N TYR A 72 -8.71 -6.08 -12.89
CA TYR A 72 -9.47 -5.40 -13.93
C TYR A 72 -10.97 -5.53 -13.62
N ILE A 73 -11.75 -4.52 -14.01
CA ILE A 73 -13.21 -4.60 -13.96
C ILE A 73 -13.71 -5.10 -15.32
N ARG A 74 -14.47 -6.19 -15.31
CA ARG A 74 -15.02 -6.85 -16.51
C ARG A 74 -16.54 -6.88 -16.54
N ASN A 75 -17.08 -6.93 -17.74
CA ASN A 75 -18.47 -7.27 -18.02
C ASN A 75 -18.52 -8.27 -19.19
N GLY A 76 -18.76 -9.55 -18.87
CA GLY A 76 -18.62 -10.64 -19.83
C GLY A 76 -17.17 -10.74 -20.34
N PRO A 77 -16.93 -10.60 -21.67
CA PRO A 77 -15.58 -10.60 -22.25
C PRO A 77 -14.92 -9.21 -22.31
N GLN A 78 -15.63 -8.15 -21.92
CA GLN A 78 -15.16 -6.77 -22.06
C GLN A 78 -14.57 -6.25 -20.74
N TYR A 79 -13.67 -5.28 -20.86
CA TYR A 79 -12.94 -4.65 -19.77
C TYR A 79 -13.27 -3.17 -19.69
N LEU A 80 -13.36 -2.63 -18.47
CA LEU A 80 -13.59 -1.21 -18.24
C LEU A 80 -12.34 -0.41 -18.55
N THR A 81 -12.47 0.63 -19.36
CA THR A 81 -11.38 1.55 -19.74
C THR A 81 -11.40 2.82 -18.90
N GLN A 82 -10.33 3.61 -18.97
CA GLN A 82 -10.17 4.85 -18.21
C GLN A 82 -11.23 5.91 -18.54
N ASN A 83 -11.86 5.81 -19.72
CA ASN A 83 -12.93 6.72 -20.15
C ASN A 83 -14.32 6.27 -19.71
N GLY A 84 -14.44 5.18 -18.94
CA GLY A 84 -15.72 4.62 -18.50
C GLY A 84 -16.42 3.79 -19.57
N GLN A 85 -15.70 3.41 -20.63
CA GLN A 85 -16.22 2.60 -21.73
C GLN A 85 -15.75 1.15 -21.60
N TRP A 86 -16.52 0.23 -22.17
CA TRP A 86 -16.15 -1.18 -22.28
C TRP A 86 -15.34 -1.43 -23.55
N ALA A 87 -14.24 -2.15 -23.44
CA ALA A 87 -13.36 -2.52 -24.55
C ALA A 87 -13.04 -4.02 -24.51
N ASP A 88 -12.74 -4.61 -25.66
CA ASP A 88 -12.50 -6.05 -25.78
C ASP A 88 -11.04 -6.44 -25.44
N HIS A 89 -10.14 -5.46 -25.30
CA HIS A 89 -8.72 -5.68 -25.04
C HIS A 89 -8.33 -5.30 -23.61
N VAL A 90 -7.70 -6.25 -22.91
CA VAL A 90 -7.19 -6.04 -21.54
C VAL A 90 -6.12 -4.95 -21.45
N SER A 91 -5.43 -4.63 -22.56
CA SER A 91 -4.43 -3.55 -22.61
C SER A 91 -5.03 -2.17 -22.37
N ASP A 92 -6.31 -1.99 -22.69
CA ASP A 92 -7.03 -0.73 -22.53
C ASP A 92 -7.73 -0.64 -21.17
N ALA A 93 -7.68 -1.72 -20.39
CA ALA A 93 -8.36 -1.85 -19.13
C ALA A 93 -7.71 -0.98 -18.04
N ILE A 94 -8.54 -0.38 -17.19
CA ILE A 94 -8.03 0.21 -15.96
C ILE A 94 -7.59 -0.88 -14.99
N LYS A 95 -6.45 -0.63 -14.35
CA LYS A 95 -5.96 -1.43 -13.22
C LYS A 95 -6.51 -0.80 -11.95
N VAL A 96 -7.22 -1.59 -11.15
CA VAL A 96 -7.84 -1.13 -9.92
C VAL A 96 -7.42 -1.99 -8.74
N GLN A 97 -7.52 -1.42 -7.55
CA GLN A 97 -7.36 -2.12 -6.29
C GLN A 97 -8.58 -1.82 -5.41
N ILE A 98 -8.78 -2.68 -4.43
CA ILE A 98 -9.88 -2.55 -3.47
C ILE A 98 -9.35 -1.83 -2.23
N ASP A 99 -9.93 -0.67 -1.92
CA ASP A 99 -9.79 -0.02 -0.62
C ASP A 99 -11.02 -0.34 0.22
N PRO A 100 -10.96 -1.34 1.12
CA PRO A 100 -12.06 -1.66 2.00
C PRO A 100 -12.31 -0.47 2.92
N VAL A 101 -13.58 -0.09 3.06
CA VAL A 101 -13.97 0.84 4.11
C VAL A 101 -13.91 0.06 5.41
N GLY A 102 -12.97 0.43 6.28
CA GLY A 102 -12.87 -0.16 7.61
C GLY A 102 -14.04 0.28 8.50
N ASP A 103 -14.24 -0.42 9.60
CA ASP A 103 -15.10 0.01 10.72
C ASP A 103 -14.44 1.16 11.48
N TYR A 104 -14.18 2.27 10.78
CA TYR A 104 -13.80 3.51 11.42
C TYR A 104 -15.09 4.07 12.01
N GLY A 105 -15.23 4.05 13.33
CA GLY A 105 -16.33 4.76 14.02
C GLY A 105 -16.23 6.28 13.81
N ASP A 106 -16.36 7.06 14.87
CA ASP A 106 -16.20 8.53 14.80
C ASP A 106 -14.77 9.01 14.46
N ASP A 107 -13.83 8.08 14.17
CA ASP A 107 -12.39 8.30 13.97
C ASP A 107 -11.95 8.28 12.49
N GLU A 108 -12.85 8.22 11.50
CA GLU A 108 -12.45 8.30 10.08
C GLU A 108 -11.77 9.66 9.83
N PRO A 109 -10.51 9.68 9.33
CA PRO A 109 -9.84 10.93 9.03
C PRO A 109 -10.65 11.72 8.00
N PRO A 110 -10.81 13.04 8.18
CA PRO A 110 -11.63 13.85 7.29
C PRO A 110 -11.09 13.75 5.87
N LEU A 111 -11.98 13.55 4.90
CA LEU A 111 -11.62 13.48 3.50
C LEU A 111 -10.79 14.72 3.11
N PRO A 112 -9.53 14.54 2.65
CA PRO A 112 -8.69 15.65 2.29
C PRO A 112 -9.35 16.46 1.16
N PRO A 113 -9.17 17.80 1.12
CA PRO A 113 -9.70 18.61 0.04
C PRO A 113 -9.17 18.10 -1.31
N PRO A 114 -9.95 18.23 -2.40
CA PRO A 114 -9.49 17.84 -3.73
C PRO A 114 -8.20 18.59 -4.07
N LEU A 115 -7.24 17.88 -4.66
CA LEU A 115 -5.98 18.49 -5.08
C LEU A 115 -6.19 19.27 -6.38
N PRO A 116 -5.84 20.57 -6.44
CA PRO A 116 -6.12 21.38 -7.62
C PRO A 116 -5.23 20.98 -8.82
N ASN A 117 -3.99 20.54 -8.59
CA ASN A 117 -3.04 20.16 -9.63
C ASN A 117 -2.03 19.11 -9.13
N PRO A 118 -2.43 17.86 -8.85
CA PRO A 118 -1.46 16.82 -8.53
C PRO A 118 -0.52 16.61 -9.72
N VAL A 119 0.79 16.61 -9.46
CA VAL A 119 1.81 16.28 -10.44
C VAL A 119 1.86 14.75 -10.52
N ILE A 120 1.33 14.20 -11.62
CA ILE A 120 1.30 12.76 -11.88
C ILE A 120 2.21 12.52 -13.08
N GLY A 121 3.29 11.77 -12.87
CA GLY A 121 4.27 11.50 -13.90
C GLY A 121 5.17 10.33 -13.53
N THR A 122 5.80 9.74 -14.55
CA THR A 122 6.73 8.60 -14.38
C THR A 122 8.05 8.99 -13.72
N ASP A 123 8.37 10.29 -13.73
CA ASP A 123 9.65 10.81 -13.27
C ASP A 123 9.65 11.08 -11.75
N ASN A 124 8.48 10.98 -11.09
CA ASN A 124 8.30 11.17 -9.66
C ASN A 124 7.61 9.94 -9.04
N PRO A 125 8.06 9.47 -7.87
CA PRO A 125 7.32 8.50 -7.07
C PRO A 125 5.90 9.00 -6.73
N ILE A 126 4.89 8.21 -7.06
CA ILE A 126 3.48 8.49 -6.77
C ILE A 126 2.86 7.35 -5.95
N SER A 127 1.81 7.67 -5.19
CA SER A 127 0.97 6.68 -4.52
C SER A 127 0.11 5.89 -5.53
N ALA A 128 -0.46 4.78 -5.08
CA ALA A 128 -1.38 3.94 -5.83
C ALA A 128 -2.65 4.69 -6.26
N ASP A 129 -3.09 5.69 -5.50
CA ASP A 129 -4.17 6.62 -5.90
C ASP A 129 -3.65 7.86 -6.67
N GLY A 130 -2.41 7.82 -7.16
CA GLY A 130 -1.85 8.80 -8.09
C GLY A 130 -1.55 10.17 -7.49
N VAL A 131 -1.24 10.24 -6.20
CA VAL A 131 -0.80 11.47 -5.52
C VAL A 131 0.73 11.49 -5.44
N ASP A 132 1.33 12.65 -5.70
CA ASP A 132 2.78 12.87 -5.51
C ASP A 132 3.18 12.59 -4.05
N LEU A 133 4.10 11.65 -3.86
CA LEU A 133 4.54 11.26 -2.52
C LEU A 133 5.34 12.36 -1.78
N TYR A 134 5.79 13.39 -2.48
CA TYR A 134 6.46 14.56 -1.91
C TYR A 134 5.52 15.73 -1.62
N LEU A 135 4.21 15.57 -1.85
CA LEU A 135 3.25 16.62 -1.58
C LEU A 135 3.27 16.99 -0.07
N PRO A 136 3.58 18.25 0.28
CA PRO A 136 3.62 18.67 1.69
C PRO A 136 2.28 18.45 2.39
N ASP A 137 2.35 18.13 3.69
CA ASP A 137 1.20 17.98 4.58
C ASP A 137 0.17 16.92 4.15
N LYS A 138 0.56 16.01 3.24
CA LYS A 138 -0.27 14.89 2.80
C LYS A 138 0.01 13.64 3.62
N TRP A 139 -1.06 12.88 3.86
CA TRP A 139 -1.02 11.64 4.61
C TRP A 139 -0.98 10.48 3.63
N PHE A 140 -0.29 9.42 4.01
CA PHE A 140 -0.28 8.18 3.24
C PHE A 140 -0.48 6.99 4.17
N SER A 141 -0.94 5.90 3.59
CA SER A 141 -1.01 4.58 4.19
C SER A 141 -0.11 3.62 3.40
N LEU A 142 0.71 2.82 4.06
CA LEU A 142 1.56 1.81 3.40
C LEU A 142 0.87 0.46 3.44
N TYR A 143 0.79 -0.20 2.29
CA TYR A 143 0.17 -1.51 2.10
C TYR A 143 1.21 -2.49 1.54
N PRO A 144 1.35 -3.69 2.10
CA PRO A 144 2.08 -4.76 1.45
C PRO A 144 1.27 -5.33 0.26
N ILE A 145 1.96 -5.73 -0.80
CA ILE A 145 1.45 -6.48 -1.95
C ILE A 145 1.95 -7.91 -1.76
N THR A 146 1.06 -8.84 -1.42
CA THR A 146 1.43 -10.19 -0.96
C THR A 146 0.98 -11.30 -1.91
N GLY A 147 0.15 -11.00 -2.90
CA GLY A 147 -0.41 -11.97 -3.84
C GLY A 147 -1.57 -12.82 -3.26
N ASP A 148 -1.91 -12.63 -1.98
CA ASP A 148 -2.81 -13.52 -1.22
C ASP A 148 -4.09 -12.83 -0.70
N CYS A 149 -4.37 -11.59 -1.09
CA CYS A 149 -5.26 -10.73 -0.30
C CYS A 149 -6.50 -10.17 -1.01
N LEU A 150 -7.45 -11.04 -1.35
CA LEU A 150 -8.86 -10.65 -1.20
C LEU A 150 -9.29 -10.70 0.27
N TRP A 151 -8.75 -11.64 1.09
CA TRP A 151 -9.23 -11.89 2.47
C TRP A 151 -8.26 -12.61 3.44
N SER A 152 -6.93 -12.66 3.24
CA SER A 152 -6.06 -13.44 4.16
C SER A 152 -5.70 -12.74 5.49
N GLY A 153 -6.35 -11.63 5.82
CA GLY A 153 -6.42 -11.13 7.18
C GLY A 153 -7.86 -10.82 7.50
N ASP A 154 -8.38 -11.36 8.58
CA ASP A 154 -9.51 -10.75 9.26
C ASP A 154 -9.15 -9.28 9.54
N ALA A 155 -9.56 -8.37 8.66
CA ALA A 155 -9.30 -6.94 8.77
C ALA A 155 -10.06 -6.31 9.96
N GLY A 156 -10.91 -7.08 10.65
CA GLY A 156 -11.47 -6.71 11.95
C GLY A 156 -10.46 -6.82 13.11
N GLU A 157 -9.37 -7.60 12.95
CA GLU A 157 -8.28 -7.71 13.93
C GLU A 157 -6.91 -7.23 13.38
N PHE A 158 -6.81 -6.97 12.08
CA PHE A 158 -5.59 -6.51 11.41
C PHE A 158 -5.63 -5.00 11.13
N GLU A 159 -4.84 -4.22 11.88
CA GLU A 159 -4.40 -2.87 11.50
C GLU A 159 -3.39 -2.95 10.34
N SER A 160 -3.84 -3.35 9.15
CA SER A 160 -3.00 -3.57 7.94
C SER A 160 -2.49 -2.29 7.28
N LYS A 161 -2.90 -1.12 7.79
CA LYS A 161 -2.52 0.21 7.29
C LYS A 161 -1.61 0.87 8.31
N LEU A 162 -0.35 1.13 7.94
CA LEU A 162 0.44 2.12 8.66
C LEU A 162 0.08 3.50 8.15
N TYR A 163 -0.43 4.37 9.02
CA TYR A 163 -0.77 5.76 8.69
C TYR A 163 0.39 6.71 8.97
N PHE A 164 0.56 7.68 8.08
CA PHE A 164 1.66 8.63 8.11
C PHE A 164 1.16 10.09 8.09
N GLY A 165 1.11 10.77 9.25
CA GLY A 165 0.86 12.22 9.39
C GLY A 165 0.54 12.67 10.84
N GLY A 166 0.85 13.93 11.19
CA GLY A 166 1.01 14.47 12.57
C GLY A 166 -0.16 14.38 13.56
N ASN A 167 0.16 13.87 14.76
CA ASN A 167 -0.66 13.28 15.86
C ASN A 167 -1.68 14.22 16.58
N PRO A 168 -2.58 13.68 17.44
CA PRO A 168 -2.17 13.68 18.85
C PRO A 168 -2.43 12.44 19.75
N TYR A 169 -3.23 11.41 19.42
CA TYR A 169 -3.45 10.29 20.37
C TYR A 169 -3.54 8.86 19.75
N SER A 170 -2.41 8.43 19.15
CA SER A 170 -1.85 7.05 18.98
C SER A 170 -2.65 5.93 18.29
N LEU A 171 -2.13 5.45 17.13
CA LEU A 171 -1.86 4.04 16.74
C LEU A 171 -1.38 3.99 15.26
N GLY A 172 -0.24 4.63 15.01
CA GLY A 172 0.36 4.78 13.67
C GLY A 172 1.36 5.91 13.73
N THR A 173 2.64 5.62 13.51
CA THR A 173 3.68 6.67 13.62
C THR A 173 3.74 7.44 12.32
N CYS A 174 3.52 8.75 12.41
CA CYS A 174 3.60 9.67 11.30
C CYS A 174 4.96 9.62 10.57
N PHE A 175 4.99 9.53 9.23
CA PHE A 175 6.21 9.73 8.45
C PHE A 175 6.09 10.87 7.44
N GLN A 176 7.24 11.27 6.91
CA GLN A 176 7.49 12.13 5.78
C GLN A 176 8.50 11.41 4.87
N LEU A 177 8.41 11.64 3.57
CA LEU A 177 9.49 11.24 2.67
C LEU A 177 10.54 12.35 2.61
N SER A 178 11.81 11.96 2.63
CA SER A 178 12.92 12.87 2.37
C SER A 178 13.70 12.38 1.16
N GLU A 179 13.97 13.27 0.21
CA GLU A 179 14.93 13.01 -0.84
C GLU A 179 16.33 13.49 -0.41
N HIS A 180 17.33 12.62 -0.54
CA HIS A 180 18.72 13.02 -0.39
C HIS A 180 19.59 12.21 -1.36
N GLU A 181 20.33 12.93 -2.21
CA GLU A 181 21.15 12.36 -3.30
C GLU A 181 20.32 11.49 -4.28
N GLY A 182 19.09 11.91 -4.62
CA GLY A 182 18.22 11.17 -5.54
C GLY A 182 17.62 9.88 -4.97
N LYS A 183 17.73 9.68 -3.65
CA LYS A 183 17.19 8.50 -2.95
C LYS A 183 16.07 8.90 -2.00
N THR A 184 14.92 8.25 -2.14
CA THR A 184 13.75 8.47 -1.29
C THR A 184 13.87 7.65 0.00
N ARG A 185 13.75 8.32 1.15
CA ARG A 185 13.78 7.68 2.47
C ARG A 185 12.53 7.98 3.28
N ILE A 186 12.20 7.06 4.18
CA ILE A 186 11.09 7.22 5.14
C ILE A 186 11.62 7.86 6.43
N ARG A 187 10.99 8.95 6.89
CA ARG A 187 11.39 9.72 8.06
C ARG A 187 10.20 9.98 8.98
N SER A 188 10.27 9.71 10.28
CA SER A 188 9.25 10.10 11.24
C SER A 188 9.09 11.61 11.38
N ASN A 189 7.98 12.06 11.96
CA ASN A 189 7.77 13.47 12.30
C ASN A 189 8.79 14.07 13.28
N GLU A 190 9.44 13.22 14.10
CA GLU A 190 10.54 13.64 14.97
C GLU A 190 11.85 13.82 14.20
N GLY A 191 11.82 13.59 12.89
CA GLY A 191 12.95 13.76 12.01
C GLY A 191 13.91 12.56 11.98
N LYS A 192 13.51 11.41 12.54
CA LYS A 192 14.29 10.17 12.55
C LYS A 192 13.95 9.31 11.34
N TYR A 193 14.89 8.56 10.79
CA TYR A 193 14.67 7.70 9.64
C TYR A 193 14.20 6.31 10.06
N LEU A 194 13.31 5.71 9.28
CA LEU A 194 12.93 4.31 9.45
C LEU A 194 14.13 3.45 9.09
N VAL A 195 14.52 2.56 10.00
CA VAL A 195 15.74 1.75 9.87
C VAL A 195 15.45 0.30 10.22
N VAL A 196 16.26 -0.60 9.68
CA VAL A 196 16.46 -1.90 10.31
C VAL A 196 17.37 -1.74 11.50
N MET A 197 17.07 -2.40 12.61
CA MET A 197 17.96 -2.47 13.75
C MET A 197 17.87 -3.85 14.39
N MET A 198 18.87 -4.20 15.17
CA MET A 198 18.78 -5.34 16.08
C MET A 198 18.33 -4.80 17.42
N ALA A 199 17.22 -5.30 17.97
CA ALA A 199 16.76 -4.86 19.28
C ALA A 199 17.86 -5.11 20.32
N PRO A 200 18.18 -4.16 21.21
CA PRO A 200 19.25 -4.33 22.21
C PRO A 200 19.05 -5.56 23.09
N SER A 201 17.79 -5.90 23.39
CA SER A 201 17.42 -7.11 24.12
C SER A 201 17.81 -8.39 23.38
N VAL A 202 17.75 -8.41 22.05
CA VAL A 202 18.12 -9.56 21.22
C VAL A 202 19.63 -9.62 21.02
N ALA A 203 20.27 -8.47 20.80
CA ALA A 203 21.73 -8.37 20.66
C ALA A 203 22.48 -8.92 21.88
N ALA A 204 21.94 -8.72 23.09
CA ALA A 204 22.52 -9.21 24.34
C ALA A 204 22.62 -10.74 24.46
N TYR A 205 21.77 -11.48 23.73
CA TYR A 205 21.72 -12.94 23.75
C TYR A 205 22.37 -13.60 22.53
N GLN A 206 23.00 -12.84 21.65
CA GLN A 206 23.74 -13.43 20.53
C GLN A 206 25.05 -14.07 20.98
N ASP A 207 25.50 -15.07 20.22
CA ASP A 207 26.80 -15.71 20.39
C ASP A 207 27.93 -14.66 20.42
N GLU A 208 29.02 -14.92 21.15
CA GLU A 208 30.14 -13.97 21.33
C GLU A 208 30.69 -13.44 20.00
N GLY A 209 30.73 -14.27 18.95
CA GLY A 209 31.15 -13.87 17.61
C GLY A 209 30.18 -12.88 16.93
N CYS A 210 28.91 -12.87 17.33
CA CYS A 210 27.87 -12.03 16.74
C CYS A 210 27.57 -10.75 17.51
N LYS A 211 28.03 -10.60 18.75
CA LYS A 211 27.78 -9.39 19.58
C LYS A 211 28.33 -8.10 18.99
N GLN A 212 29.35 -8.19 18.13
CA GLN A 212 29.95 -7.05 17.44
C GLN A 212 29.34 -6.82 16.04
N HIS A 213 28.49 -7.74 15.57
CA HIS A 213 27.84 -7.59 14.28
C HIS A 213 26.82 -6.48 14.33
N THR A 214 26.85 -5.66 13.30
CA THR A 214 25.87 -4.65 13.01
C THR A 214 24.82 -5.21 12.04
N ARG A 215 23.85 -4.37 11.68
CA ARG A 215 22.95 -4.67 10.57
C ARG A 215 23.65 -4.65 9.20
N PHE A 216 24.89 -4.25 9.06
CA PHE A 216 25.53 -4.26 7.74
C PHE A 216 26.32 -5.56 7.48
N ASP A 217 26.47 -6.39 8.50
CA ASP A 217 27.21 -7.65 8.43
C ASP A 217 26.39 -8.78 7.80
N ARG A 218 27.06 -9.58 6.96
CA ARG A 218 26.51 -10.80 6.33
C ARG A 218 26.65 -11.99 7.28
N CYS A 219 25.80 -12.06 8.30
CA CYS A 219 25.80 -13.17 9.26
C CYS A 219 24.47 -13.95 9.23
N PRO A 220 24.47 -15.23 8.82
CA PRO A 220 23.25 -16.05 8.78
C PRO A 220 22.47 -16.13 10.09
N SER A 221 23.17 -16.21 11.22
CA SER A 221 22.54 -16.23 12.54
C SER A 221 21.86 -14.90 12.88
N CYS A 222 22.41 -13.76 12.45
CA CYS A 222 21.85 -12.45 12.76
C CYS A 222 20.65 -12.09 11.86
N MET A 223 20.54 -12.68 10.66
CA MET A 223 19.54 -12.29 9.65
C MET A 223 18.08 -12.41 10.09
N LEU A 224 17.78 -13.28 11.06
CA LEU A 224 16.43 -13.51 11.58
C LEU A 224 16.10 -12.66 12.82
N HIS A 225 17.04 -11.85 13.28
CA HIS A 225 16.95 -11.12 14.55
C HIS A 225 16.81 -9.60 14.38
N TYR A 226 16.71 -9.17 13.12
CA TYR A 226 16.50 -7.77 12.78
C TYR A 226 15.02 -7.41 12.86
N THR A 227 14.75 -6.17 13.26
CA THR A 227 13.43 -5.56 13.37
C THR A 227 13.46 -4.16 12.76
N ILE A 228 12.31 -3.53 12.60
CA ILE A 228 12.18 -2.14 12.18
C ILE A 228 12.22 -1.22 13.41
N GLY A 229 12.88 -0.07 13.27
CA GLY A 229 12.90 1.00 14.28
C GLY A 229 13.21 2.36 13.66
N TYR A 230 13.66 3.31 14.49
CA TYR A 230 13.99 4.67 14.06
C TYR A 230 15.40 5.08 14.48
N SER A 231 16.15 5.71 13.57
CA SER A 231 17.48 6.28 13.83
C SER A 231 17.53 7.77 13.49
N SER A 232 18.28 8.56 14.24
CA SER A 232 18.53 9.96 13.87
C SER A 232 19.52 10.11 12.71
N GLU A 233 20.23 9.03 12.35
CA GLU A 233 21.27 9.04 11.33
C GLU A 233 20.66 8.90 9.91
N LEU A 234 20.86 9.92 9.06
CA LEU A 234 20.33 9.96 7.69
C LEU A 234 20.81 8.80 6.81
N GLN A 235 22.08 8.42 6.96
CA GLN A 235 22.69 7.37 6.15
C GLN A 235 22.12 5.99 6.48
N GLU A 236 21.40 5.87 7.59
CA GLU A 236 20.88 4.60 8.08
C GLU A 236 19.46 4.29 7.59
N GLY A 237 18.75 5.26 7.04
CA GLY A 237 17.36 5.14 6.61
C GLY A 237 17.14 4.18 5.46
N PHE A 238 16.00 3.48 5.49
CA PHE A 238 15.50 2.72 4.34
C PHE A 238 15.33 3.61 3.12
N LEU A 239 15.80 3.10 1.99
CA LEU A 239 15.54 3.57 0.65
C LEU A 239 14.30 2.86 0.09
N LEU A 240 13.42 3.63 -0.54
CA LEU A 240 12.36 3.09 -1.39
C LEU A 240 12.92 2.88 -2.79
N VAL A 241 12.89 1.62 -3.26
CA VAL A 241 13.36 1.26 -4.60
C VAL A 241 12.16 0.85 -5.44
N PRO A 242 11.87 1.52 -6.57
CA PRO A 242 10.78 1.14 -7.45
C PRO A 242 10.93 -0.29 -7.99
N LYS A 243 9.84 -1.06 -8.04
CA LYS A 243 9.79 -2.41 -8.61
C LYS A 243 8.39 -2.69 -9.18
N GLY A 244 8.30 -3.19 -10.41
CA GLY A 244 7.03 -3.54 -11.02
C GLY A 244 6.25 -2.31 -11.52
N LEU A 245 5.01 -2.13 -11.04
CA LEU A 245 4.22 -0.93 -11.36
C LEU A 245 4.88 0.32 -10.77
N SER A 246 4.61 1.48 -11.36
CA SER A 246 5.22 2.77 -10.98
C SER A 246 4.89 3.24 -9.55
N THR A 247 3.93 2.59 -8.89
CA THR A 247 3.44 2.89 -7.54
C THR A 247 3.96 1.92 -6.49
N MET A 248 4.81 0.98 -6.88
CA MET A 248 5.24 -0.15 -6.07
C MET A 248 6.73 -0.07 -5.76
N PHE A 249 7.07 -0.34 -4.50
CA PHE A 249 8.41 -0.14 -3.95
C PHE A 249 8.82 -1.31 -3.06
N VAL A 250 10.12 -1.57 -3.00
CA VAL A 250 10.73 -2.46 -1.99
C VAL A 250 11.58 -1.65 -1.03
N LEU A 251 11.80 -2.20 0.17
CA LEU A 251 12.67 -1.61 1.19
C LEU A 251 14.12 -2.07 1.01
N ASN A 252 15.05 -1.12 0.99
CA ASN A 252 16.49 -1.36 0.86
C ASN A 252 17.28 -0.49 1.84
N ASP A 253 18.31 -1.00 2.51
CA ASP A 253 19.13 -0.19 3.45
C ASP A 253 20.45 0.31 2.84
N GLY A 254 20.58 0.22 1.51
CA GLY A 254 21.80 0.46 0.76
C GLY A 254 22.64 -0.78 0.48
N LEU A 255 22.40 -1.89 1.20
CA LEU A 255 23.14 -3.15 1.03
C LEU A 255 22.25 -4.37 0.82
N PHE A 256 21.12 -4.45 1.51
CA PHE A 256 20.20 -5.58 1.48
C PHE A 256 18.78 -5.15 1.14
N TYR A 257 18.06 -6.06 0.49
CA TYR A 257 16.62 -5.98 0.34
C TYR A 257 15.92 -6.74 1.46
N TYR A 258 14.67 -6.35 1.73
CA TYR A 258 13.93 -6.86 2.86
C TYR A 258 12.58 -7.44 2.47
N LYS A 259 12.35 -8.67 2.94
CA LYS A 259 11.05 -9.30 3.00
C LYS A 259 10.46 -9.04 4.39
N VAL A 260 9.25 -8.54 4.44
CA VAL A 260 8.49 -8.25 5.67
C VAL A 260 7.30 -9.18 5.70
N ASN A 261 7.21 -10.00 6.75
CA ASN A 261 6.15 -11.00 6.88
C ASN A 261 4.86 -10.37 7.40
N VAL A 262 4.98 -9.46 8.37
CA VAL A 262 3.85 -8.76 8.99
C VAL A 262 4.30 -7.36 9.37
N LEU A 263 3.51 -6.36 9.03
CA LEU A 263 3.78 -4.96 9.33
C LEU A 263 2.71 -4.48 10.32
N LYS A 264 3.05 -4.39 11.61
CA LYS A 264 2.17 -3.85 12.67
C LYS A 264 2.63 -2.46 13.07
N GLY A 265 1.69 -1.63 13.55
CA GLY A 265 1.95 -0.27 14.08
C GLY A 265 3.08 -0.15 15.11
N SER A 266 3.48 -1.27 15.73
CA SER A 266 4.50 -1.35 16.78
C SER A 266 5.64 -2.34 16.52
N TYR A 267 5.54 -3.22 15.52
CA TYR A 267 6.54 -4.27 15.28
C TYR A 267 6.41 -4.90 13.88
N ALA A 268 7.53 -5.27 13.28
CA ALA A 268 7.56 -6.07 12.06
C ALA A 268 8.75 -7.03 12.09
N GLU A 269 8.51 -8.31 11.74
CA GLU A 269 9.59 -9.26 11.46
C GLU A 269 10.07 -9.08 10.04
N VAL A 270 11.38 -8.92 9.88
CA VAL A 270 12.02 -8.73 8.59
C VAL A 270 13.06 -9.80 8.32
N GLN A 271 13.09 -10.29 7.09
CA GLN A 271 14.10 -11.21 6.58
C GLN A 271 14.89 -10.51 5.48
N ARG A 272 16.22 -10.68 5.50
CA ARG A 272 17.08 -10.25 4.39
C ARG A 272 16.97 -11.21 3.23
N VAL A 273 16.95 -10.64 2.04
CA VAL A 273 16.99 -11.37 0.79
C VAL A 273 18.07 -10.75 -0.12
N GLU A 274 18.69 -11.60 -0.93
CA GLU A 274 19.78 -11.18 -1.82
C GLU A 274 19.24 -10.55 -3.10
N ASP A 275 18.12 -11.06 -3.60
CA ASP A 275 17.47 -10.56 -4.80
C ASP A 275 16.31 -9.61 -4.46
N ILE A 276 16.13 -8.59 -5.30
CA ILE A 276 14.98 -7.69 -5.22
C ILE A 276 13.67 -8.44 -5.46
N ASP A 277 13.70 -9.52 -6.24
CA ASP A 277 12.54 -10.34 -6.58
C ASP A 277 11.94 -11.04 -5.36
N ASP A 278 12.79 -11.40 -4.40
CA ASP A 278 12.39 -12.05 -3.14
C ASP A 278 11.91 -11.06 -2.06
N ALA A 279 12.04 -9.75 -2.29
CA ALA A 279 11.70 -8.70 -1.34
C ALA A 279 10.19 -8.43 -1.30
N SER A 280 9.68 -8.01 -0.15
CA SER A 280 8.27 -7.62 -0.02
C SER A 280 8.02 -6.36 -0.82
N LEU A 281 6.94 -6.39 -1.61
CA LEU A 281 6.50 -5.28 -2.41
C LEU A 281 5.48 -4.46 -1.62
N PHE A 282 5.56 -3.15 -1.72
CA PHE A 282 4.68 -2.24 -1.00
C PHE A 282 4.16 -1.14 -1.90
N GLN A 283 3.04 -0.55 -1.50
CA GLN A 283 2.49 0.65 -2.13
C GLN A 283 2.00 1.65 -1.09
N PHE A 284 1.99 2.91 -1.47
CA PHE A 284 1.39 3.98 -0.68
C PHE A 284 0.00 4.31 -1.21
N VAL A 285 -0.96 4.64 -0.35
CA VAL A 285 -2.27 5.22 -0.74
C VAL A 285 -2.47 6.48 0.09
N ALA A 286 -2.80 7.60 -0.55
CA ALA A 286 -2.94 8.91 0.10
C ALA A 286 -4.25 9.09 0.86
#